data_AF-A0A4R2DW15-F1
#
_entry.id   AF-A0A4R2DW15-F1
#
_cell.length_a   1.000
_cell.length_b   1.000
_cell.length_c   1.000
_cell.angle_alpha   90.00
_cell.angle_beta   90.00
_cell.angle_gamma   90.00
#
_symmetry.space_group_name_H-M   'P 1'
#
loop_
_entity.id
_entity.type
_entity.pdbx_description
1 polymer ?
#
loop_
_entity_poly.entity_id
_entity_poly.type
_entity_poly.pdbx_seq_one_letter_code
_entity_poly.pdbx_strand_id
1 'polypeptide(L)' 'MERVASWWDGFELWLAGLSFVPQAALVLIVMVPLCGVVAWLLDRVVATGFAAVGRGEPEPSPAGGEPAPSAPNMEDC' A
#
# COMPACT_ATOMS: atom_id res chain seq x y z
N MET A 1 3.19 24.23 -25.42
CA MET A 1 3.67 22.86 -25.74
C MET A 1 5.13 22.87 -26.19
N GLU A 2 5.53 23.80 -27.07
CA GLU A 2 6.90 23.90 -27.61
C GLU A 2 8.00 24.03 -26.55
N ARG A 3 7.73 24.74 -25.46
CA ARG A 3 8.71 24.97 -24.38
C ARG A 3 9.09 23.71 -23.60
N VAL A 4 8.15 22.77 -23.48
CA VAL A 4 8.40 21.45 -22.84
C VAL A 4 9.15 20.56 -23.83
N ALA A 5 8.74 20.58 -25.11
CA ALA A 5 9.39 19.81 -26.16
C ALA A 5 10.86 20.23 -26.37
N SER A 6 11.17 21.53 -26.38
CA SER A 6 12.55 22.01 -26.54
C SER A 6 13.44 21.65 -25.36
N TRP A 7 12.88 21.61 -24.15
CA TRP A 7 13.63 21.19 -22.97
C TRP A 7 13.87 19.68 -22.98
N TRP A 8 12.88 18.90 -23.38
CA TRP A 8 13.00 17.45 -23.54
C TRP A 8 13.99 17.06 -24.65
N ASP A 9 13.99 17.77 -25.79
CA ASP A 9 14.96 17.58 -26.87
C ASP A 9 16.41 17.76 -26.39
N GLY A 10 16.67 18.81 -25.58
CA GLY A 10 17.98 18.99 -24.94
C GLY A 10 18.35 17.87 -23.96
N PHE A 11 17.36 17.29 -23.28
CA PHE A 11 17.56 16.14 -22.40
C PHE A 11 17.85 14.85 -23.19
N GLU A 12 17.15 14.62 -24.31
CA GLU A 12 17.42 13.52 -25.23
C GLU A 12 18.84 13.61 -25.79
N LEU A 13 19.29 14.80 -26.19
CA LEU A 13 20.65 15.01 -26.69
C LEU A 13 21.71 14.78 -25.61
N TRP A 14 21.46 15.20 -24.37
CA TRP A 14 22.35 14.92 -23.24
C TRP A 14 22.43 13.41 -22.95
N LEU A 15 21.28 12.73 -22.90
CA LEU A 15 21.19 11.28 -22.69
C LEU A 15 21.86 10.49 -23.82
N ALA A 16 21.64 10.87 -25.07
CA ALA A 16 22.23 10.21 -26.24
C ALA A 16 23.73 10.48 -26.38
N GLY A 17 24.23 11.59 -25.81
CA GLY A 17 25.65 11.92 -25.75
C GLY A 17 26.45 11.15 -24.71
N LEU A 18 25.78 10.41 -23.80
CA LEU A 18 26.44 9.55 -22.82
C LEU A 18 26.93 8.24 -23.46
N SER A 19 28.02 7.68 -22.93
CA SER A 19 28.46 6.33 -23.29
C SER A 19 27.53 5.26 -22.70
N PHE A 20 27.61 4.02 -23.21
CA PHE A 20 26.70 2.94 -22.84
C PHE A 20 26.59 2.69 -21.33
N VAL A 21 27.71 2.69 -20.61
CA VAL A 21 27.76 2.39 -19.16
C VAL A 21 26.94 3.40 -18.33
N PRO A 22 27.19 4.71 -18.39
CA PRO A 22 26.39 5.67 -17.63
C PRO A 22 24.94 5.77 -18.12
N GLN A 23 24.65 5.54 -19.42
CA GLN A 23 23.27 5.48 -19.91
C GLN A 23 22.50 4.30 -19.28
N ALA A 24 23.09 3.10 -19.28
CA ALA A 24 22.50 1.93 -18.65
C ALA A 24 22.34 2.11 -17.13
N ALA A 25 23.32 2.73 -16.47
CA ALA A 25 23.24 3.05 -15.05
C ALA A 25 22.07 3.99 -14.73
N LEU A 26 21.88 5.07 -15.50
CA LEU A 26 20.75 5.98 -15.35
C LEU A 26 19.41 5.25 -15.54
N VAL A 27 19.31 4.40 -16.57
CA VAL A 27 18.11 3.58 -16.80
C VAL A 27 17.82 2.69 -15.59
N LEU A 28 18.82 1.98 -15.06
CA LEU A 28 18.63 1.13 -13.88
C LEU A 28 18.24 1.94 -12.64
N ILE A 29 18.90 3.08 -12.41
CA ILE A 29 18.62 3.98 -11.28
C ILE A 29 17.20 4.53 -11.34
N VAL A 30 16.62 4.74 -12.52
CA VAL A 30 15.24 5.23 -12.66
C VAL A 30 14.22 4.09 -12.70
N MET A 31 14.50 3.04 -13.48
CA MET A 31 13.55 1.95 -13.73
C MET A 31 13.37 1.06 -12.51
N VAL A 32 14.44 0.73 -11.77
CA VAL A 32 14.34 -0.12 -10.58
C VAL A 32 13.43 0.49 -9.50
N PRO A 33 13.63 1.74 -9.05
CA PRO A 33 12.71 2.33 -8.07
C PRO A 33 11.32 2.55 -8.65
N LEU A 34 11.18 2.88 -9.94
CA LEU A 34 9.87 2.98 -10.58
C LEU A 34 9.09 1.66 -10.49
N CYS A 35 9.74 0.54 -10.83
CA CYS A 35 9.15 -0.79 -10.67
C CYS A 35 8.79 -1.07 -9.20
N GLY A 36 9.68 -0.71 -8.26
CA GLY A 36 9.42 -0.88 -6.82
C GLY A 36 8.20 -0.09 -6.34
N VAL A 37 8.05 1.17 -6.78
CA VAL A 37 6.89 2.01 -6.48
C VAL A 37 5.62 1.42 -7.06
N VAL A 38 5.65 0.95 -8.30
CA VAL A 38 4.48 0.32 -8.95
C VAL A 38 4.08 -0.96 -8.23
N ALA A 39 5.04 -1.83 -7.90
CA ALA A 39 4.78 -3.05 -7.14
C ALA A 39 4.14 -2.74 -5.79
N TRP A 40 4.74 -1.82 -5.04
CA TRP A 40 4.21 -1.36 -3.75
C TRP A 40 2.80 -0.79 -3.86
N LEU A 41 2.50 -0.05 -4.92
CA LEU A 41 1.17 0.52 -5.15
C LEU A 41 0.14 -0.60 -5.45
N LEU A 42 0.52 -1.60 -6.24
CA LEU A 42 -0.32 -2.76 -6.52
C LEU A 42 -0.63 -3.53 -5.23
N ASP A 43 0.38 -3.80 -4.40
CA ASP A 43 0.19 -4.47 -3.10
C ASP A 43 -0.78 -3.70 -2.20
N ARG A 44 -0.66 -2.36 -2.17
CA ARG A 44 -1.57 -1.48 -1.43
C ARG A 44 -3.00 -1.54 -1.97
N VAL A 45 -3.18 -1.50 -3.29
CA VAL A 45 -4.50 -1.58 -3.94
C VAL A 45 -5.15 -2.93 -3.69
N VAL A 46 -4.38 -4.01 -3.74
CA VAL A 46 -4.86 -5.36 -3.45
C VAL A 46 -5.26 -5.49 -1.99
N ALA A 47 -4.44 -5.00 -1.05
CA ALA A 47 -4.73 -5.04 0.38
C ALA A 47 -5.97 -4.22 0.76
N THR A 48 -6.13 -3.01 0.20
CA THR A 48 -7.32 -2.18 0.43
C THR A 48 -8.55 -2.78 -0.24
N GLY A 49 -8.40 -3.40 -1.41
CA GLY A 49 -9.46 -4.13 -2.11
C GLY A 49 -9.99 -5.30 -1.28
N PHE A 50 -9.11 -6.16 -0.76
CA PHE A 50 -9.52 -7.27 0.12
C PHE A 50 -10.15 -6.78 1.43
N ALA A 51 -9.62 -5.72 2.04
CA ALA A 51 -10.21 -5.14 3.25
C ALA A 51 -11.60 -4.53 3.01
N ALA A 52 -11.84 -3.97 1.81
CA ALA A 52 -13.14 -3.46 1.41
C ALA A 52 -14.15 -4.59 1.14
N VAL A 53 -13.70 -5.69 0.53
CA VAL A 53 -14.54 -6.88 0.27
C VAL A 53 -14.83 -7.67 1.55
N GLY A 54 -13.89 -7.72 2.50
CA GLY A 54 -14.04 -8.40 3.79
C GLY A 54 -14.90 -7.67 4.83
N ARG A 55 -15.49 -6.51 4.50
CA ARG A 55 -16.49 -5.89 5.37
C ARG A 55 -17.82 -6.63 5.27
N GLY A 56 -17.95 -7.68 6.08
CA GLY A 56 -19.20 -8.39 6.29
C GLY A 56 -19.28 -9.29 7.53
N GLU A 57 -18.22 -9.48 8.31
CA GLU A 57 -18.33 -10.26 9.56
C GLU A 57 -18.32 -9.31 10.76
N PRO A 58 -19.49 -8.93 11.29
CA PRO A 58 -19.55 -8.27 12.58
C PRO A 58 -18.96 -9.23 13.60
N GLU A 59 -17.94 -8.77 14.33
CA GLU A 59 -17.51 -9.44 15.54
C GLU A 59 -18.74 -9.75 16.42
N PRO A 60 -18.89 -10.99 16.91
CA PRO A 60 -19.94 -11.29 17.88
C PRO A 60 -19.70 -10.41 19.11
N SER A 61 -20.63 -9.49 19.33
CA SER A 61 -20.69 -8.64 20.50
C SER A 61 -20.53 -9.49 21.76
N PRO A 62 -19.53 -9.24 22.63
CA PRO A 62 -19.40 -9.93 23.92
C PRO A 62 -20.38 -9.32 24.93
N ALA A 63 -21.67 -9.24 24.59
CA ALA A 63 -22.69 -8.64 25.44
C ALA A 63 -24.09 -9.26 25.24
N GLY A 64 -24.19 -10.57 25.41
CA GLY A 64 -25.34 -11.19 26.09
C GLY A 64 -24.74 -11.83 27.35
N GLY A 65 -24.89 -11.28 28.54
CA GLY A 65 -26.19 -11.01 29.16
C GLY A 65 -26.72 -12.29 29.81
N GLU A 66 -25.92 -12.97 30.63
CA GLU A 66 -26.43 -13.99 31.55
C GLU A 66 -26.22 -13.49 32.99
N PRO A 67 -27.27 -13.09 33.71
CA PRO A 67 -27.15 -12.81 35.13
C PRO A 67 -27.04 -14.15 35.86
N ALA A 68 -25.85 -14.45 36.38
CA ALA A 68 -25.64 -15.63 37.20
C ALA A 68 -26.54 -15.57 38.47
N PRO A 69 -27.19 -16.68 38.84
CA PRO A 69 -28.13 -16.71 39.97
C PRO A 69 -27.43 -16.38 41.29
N SER A 70 -28.05 -15.49 42.07
CA SER A 70 -27.65 -15.17 43.44
C SER A 70 -27.53 -16.44 44.27
N ALA A 71 -26.33 -16.71 44.79
CA ALA A 71 -26.12 -17.77 45.76
C ALA A 71 -26.94 -17.49 47.03
N PRO A 72 -27.60 -18.49 47.64
CA PRO A 72 -28.29 -18.32 48.91
C PRO A 72 -27.28 -18.04 50.02
N ASN A 73 -27.59 -17.04 50.84
CA ASN A 73 -26.68 -16.52 51.84
C ASN A 73 -26.51 -17.52 53.00
N MET A 74 -25.28 -17.89 53.30
CA MET A 74 -24.92 -18.87 54.33
C MET A 74 -24.84 -18.18 55.71
N GLU A 75 -25.89 -17.45 56.07
CA GLU A 75 -25.99 -16.71 57.34
C GLU A 75 -27.13 -17.26 58.24
N ASP A 76 -27.94 -18.21 57.75
CA ASP A 76 -29.12 -18.76 58.44
C ASP A 76 -28.94 -20.20 58.99
N CYS A 77 -27.71 -20.69 59.18
CA CYS A 77 -27.45 -22.05 59.71
C CYS A 77 -26.50 -22.07 60.92
#